data_AF-H2CFC1-F1
#
_entry.id   AF-H2CFC1-F1
#
_cell.length_a   1.000
_cell.length_b   1.000
_cell.length_c   1.000
_cell.angle_alpha   90.00
_cell.angle_beta   90.00
_cell.angle_gamma   90.00
#
_symmetry.space_group_name_H-M   'P 1'
#
loop_
_entity.id
_entity.type
_entity.pdbx_description
1 polymer ?
#
loop_
_entity_poly.entity_id
_entity_poly.type
_entity_poly.pdbx_seq_one_letter_code
_entity_poly.pdbx_strand_id
1 'polypeptide(L)'
;MQHPESTNDLSADDVFFYVGVPYFDECTDDDSWQTVRVYPLHFFTGEVCRFSVLYAHDVHRNEFAYLQPADDRSLPFLERLFSYVLSRATDAAMPVSRRESELFETVSDLLDRAEQCIEADSLHAGCVVSAAVDQSA
;
A
#
# COMPACT_ATOMS: atom_id res chain seq x y z
N MET A 1 -36.26 -8.44 18.58
CA MET A 1 -35.03 -7.88 19.16
C MET A 1 -34.15 -7.48 17.99
N GLN A 2 -33.97 -6.17 17.79
CA GLN A 2 -33.13 -5.64 16.73
C GLN A 2 -31.67 -5.86 17.13
N HIS A 3 -30.87 -6.46 16.25
CA HIS A 3 -29.42 -6.44 16.38
C HIS A 3 -28.97 -4.99 16.31
N PRO A 4 -28.07 -4.52 17.20
CA PRO A 4 -27.39 -3.27 16.95
C PRO A 4 -26.56 -3.47 15.69
N GLU A 5 -26.86 -2.70 14.65
CA GLU A 5 -25.93 -2.46 13.56
C GLU A 5 -24.69 -1.86 14.22
N SER A 6 -23.62 -2.65 14.34
CA SER A 6 -22.30 -2.11 14.64
C SER A 6 -21.93 -1.22 13.46
N THR A 7 -22.28 0.05 13.57
CA THR A 7 -21.75 1.16 12.79
C THR A 7 -20.26 1.30 13.13
N ASN A 8 -19.43 0.38 12.67
CA ASN A 8 -18.05 0.70 12.37
C ASN A 8 -18.08 1.45 11.02
N ASP A 9 -18.50 2.72 11.10
CA ASP A 9 -18.22 3.73 10.09
C ASP A 9 -16.70 3.93 10.06
N LEU A 10 -15.98 2.97 9.48
CA LEU A 10 -14.57 3.11 9.13
C LEU A 10 -14.50 4.17 8.03
N SER A 11 -14.02 5.35 8.39
CA SER A 11 -13.72 6.43 7.46
C SER A 11 -12.45 6.09 6.67
N ALA A 12 -12.28 6.68 5.49
CA ALA A 12 -11.00 6.61 4.76
C ALA A 12 -9.85 7.26 5.56
N ASP A 13 -10.18 8.12 6.54
CA ASP A 13 -9.22 8.80 7.40
C ASP A 13 -8.50 7.85 8.38
N ASP A 14 -8.98 6.62 8.55
CA ASP A 14 -8.42 5.59 9.45
C ASP A 14 -7.47 4.60 8.74
N VAL A 15 -7.03 4.90 7.51
CA VAL A 15 -6.08 4.06 6.77
C VAL A 15 -4.65 4.52 7.04
N PHE A 16 -3.83 3.56 7.46
CA PHE A 16 -2.40 3.74 7.67
C PHE A 16 -1.65 2.45 7.34
N PHE A 17 -0.33 2.54 7.18
CA PHE A 17 0.53 1.36 7.14
C PHE A 17 1.63 1.40 8.19
N TYR A 18 2.01 0.20 8.65
CA TYR A 18 3.18 -0.04 9.48
C TYR A 18 4.30 -0.65 8.63
N VAL A 19 5.52 -0.15 8.85
CA VAL A 19 6.72 -0.62 8.14
C VAL A 19 7.39 -1.74 8.93
N GLY A 20 7.42 -2.94 8.34
CA GLY A 20 8.21 -4.08 8.83
C GLY A 20 9.71 -3.84 8.69
N VAL A 21 10.53 -4.82 9.06
CA VAL A 21 11.99 -4.69 8.95
C VAL A 21 12.39 -4.78 7.47
N PRO A 22 12.98 -3.72 6.88
CA PRO A 22 13.44 -3.79 5.49
C PRO A 22 14.61 -4.75 5.36
N TYR A 23 14.69 -5.45 4.23
CA TYR A 23 15.77 -6.38 3.91
C TYR A 23 16.20 -6.23 2.45
N PHE A 24 17.37 -6.75 2.11
CA PHE A 24 17.83 -6.80 0.72
C PHE A 24 17.44 -8.13 0.09
N ASP A 25 17.05 -8.07 -1.17
CA ASP A 25 16.78 -9.23 -2.00
C ASP A 25 17.49 -9.09 -3.35
N GLU A 26 17.78 -10.22 -3.98
CA GLU A 26 18.38 -10.27 -5.31
C GLU A 26 17.33 -10.74 -6.30
N CYS A 27 17.02 -9.90 -7.28
CA CYS A 27 16.10 -10.23 -8.35
C CYS A 27 16.84 -10.22 -9.68
N THR A 28 16.42 -11.09 -10.60
CA THR A 28 16.95 -11.12 -11.97
C THR A 28 15.95 -10.44 -12.88
N ASP A 29 16.38 -9.36 -13.55
CA ASP A 29 15.65 -8.76 -14.66
C ASP A 29 16.58 -8.75 -15.89
N ASP A 30 16.08 -9.28 -17.00
CA ASP A 30 16.71 -9.35 -18.34
C ASP A 30 18.26 -9.24 -18.35
N ASP A 31 18.93 -10.33 -17.97
CA ASP A 31 20.40 -10.53 -17.99
C ASP A 31 21.24 -9.78 -16.93
N SER A 32 20.64 -9.14 -15.92
CA SER A 32 21.39 -8.51 -14.83
C SER A 32 20.88 -8.88 -13.43
N TRP A 33 21.80 -9.09 -12.50
CA TRP A 33 21.49 -9.20 -11.07
C TRP A 33 21.17 -7.80 -10.54
N GLN A 34 19.97 -7.62 -10.02
CA GLN A 34 19.51 -6.39 -9.39
C GLN A 34 19.40 -6.61 -7.88
N THR A 35 20.10 -5.80 -7.10
CA THR A 35 19.88 -5.75 -5.65
C THR A 35 18.75 -4.77 -5.38
N VAL A 36 17.70 -5.24 -4.72
CA VAL A 36 16.57 -4.41 -4.30
C VAL A 36 16.52 -4.33 -2.77
N ARG A 37 16.07 -3.20 -2.25
CA ARG A 37 15.69 -3.07 -0.84
C ARG A 37 14.18 -3.23 -0.75
N VAL A 38 13.75 -4.26 -0.03
CA VAL A 38 12.34 -4.61 0.15
C VAL A 38 11.83 -4.04 1.47
N TYR A 39 10.70 -3.35 1.39
CA TYR A 39 9.98 -2.76 2.51
C TYR A 39 8.65 -3.51 2.70
N PRO A 40 8.51 -4.33 3.75
CA PRO A 40 7.22 -4.90 4.12
C PRO A 40 6.30 -3.80 4.65
N LEU A 41 5.18 -3.55 3.97
CA LEU A 41 4.19 -2.56 4.38
C LEU A 41 2.88 -3.26 4.74
N HIS A 42 2.42 -3.05 5.97
CA HIS A 42 1.21 -3.68 6.50
C HIS A 42 0.11 -2.62 6.61
N PHE A 43 -0.94 -2.72 5.80
CA PHE A 43 -2.02 -1.73 5.72
C PHE A 43 -3.17 -2.09 6.66
N PHE A 44 -3.64 -1.08 7.38
CA PHE A 44 -4.70 -1.20 8.38
C PHE A 44 -5.87 -0.27 8.06
N THR A 45 -7.07 -0.71 8.43
CA THR A 45 -8.25 0.15 8.55
C THR A 45 -8.71 0.09 10.01
N GLY A 46 -8.46 1.15 10.78
CA GLY A 46 -8.63 1.10 12.24
C GLY A 46 -7.71 0.04 12.87
N GLU A 47 -8.28 -0.90 13.63
CA GLU A 47 -7.50 -1.95 14.32
C GLU A 47 -7.25 -3.22 13.47
N VAL A 48 -7.77 -3.28 12.24
CA VAL A 48 -7.75 -4.50 11.42
C VAL A 48 -6.71 -4.38 10.30
N CYS A 49 -5.73 -5.28 10.30
CA CYS A 49 -4.82 -5.46 9.16
C CYS A 49 -5.62 -5.95 7.95
N ARG A 50 -5.68 -5.14 6.90
CA ARG A 50 -6.44 -5.43 5.68
C ARG A 50 -5.64 -6.25 4.68
N PHE A 51 -4.40 -5.86 4.44
CA PHE A 51 -3.49 -6.52 3.51
C PHE A 51 -2.04 -6.12 3.79
N SER A 52 -1.10 -6.85 3.23
CA SER A 52 0.33 -6.58 3.35
C SER A 52 1.00 -6.70 1.99
N VAL A 53 1.96 -5.82 1.72
CA VAL A 53 2.74 -5.79 0.47
C VAL A 53 4.22 -5.80 0.76
N LEU A 54 4.98 -6.27 -0.22
CA LEU A 54 6.42 -6.08 -0.33
C LEU A 54 6.63 -5.01 -1.41
N TYR A 55 7.02 -3.81 -0.99
CA TYR A 55 7.44 -2.74 -1.89
C TYR A 55 8.95 -2.84 -2.09
N ALA A 56 9.39 -3.11 -3.31
CA ALA A 56 10.81 -3.23 -3.63
C ALA A 56 11.31 -2.01 -4.41
N HIS A 57 12.46 -1.49 -3.98
CA HIS A 57 13.12 -0.34 -4.58
C HIS A 57 14.52 -0.73 -5.05
N ASP A 58 14.86 -0.41 -6.30
CA ASP A 58 16.19 -0.61 -6.86
C ASP A 58 17.17 0.38 -6.23
N VAL A 59 18.19 -0.12 -5.56
CA VAL A 59 19.17 0.72 -4.84
C VAL A 59 20.23 1.33 -5.74
N HIS A 60 20.41 0.79 -6.95
CA HIS A 60 21.39 1.26 -7.93
C HIS A 60 20.79 2.28 -8.88
N ARG A 61 19.57 2.03 -9.36
CA ARG A 61 18.84 2.92 -10.28
C ARG A 61 18.02 3.98 -9.56
N ASN A 62 17.79 3.79 -8.26
CA ASN A 62 16.94 4.66 -7.43
C ASN A 62 15.54 4.81 -8.02
N GLU A 63 14.90 3.67 -8.29
CA GLU A 63 13.56 3.59 -8.88
C GLU A 63 12.75 2.45 -8.26
N PHE A 64 11.44 2.52 -8.41
CA PHE A 64 10.52 1.41 -8.11
C PHE A 64 10.91 0.16 -8.90
N ALA A 65 11.04 -0.98 -8.21
CA ALA A 65 11.29 -2.27 -8.85
C ALA A 65 9.98 -3.08 -8.99
N TYR A 66 9.30 -3.35 -7.89
CA TYR A 66 8.03 -4.09 -7.91
C TYR A 66 7.19 -3.87 -6.64
N LEU A 67 5.91 -4.24 -6.74
CA LEU A 67 4.97 -4.36 -5.63
C LEU A 67 4.30 -5.73 -5.70
N GLN A 68 4.39 -6.53 -4.64
CA GLN A 68 3.76 -7.85 -4.58
C GLN A 68 3.06 -8.09 -3.23
N PRO A 69 2.07 -9.00 -3.16
CA PRO A 69 1.51 -9.43 -1.88
C PRO A 69 2.60 -10.01 -0.97
N ALA A 70 2.56 -9.66 0.32
CA ALA A 70 3.38 -10.32 1.33
C ALA A 70 2.78 -11.66 1.80
N ASP A 71 1.49 -11.88 1.57
CA ASP A 71 0.81 -13.16 1.84
C ASP A 71 -0.37 -13.40 0.86
N ASP A 72 -0.79 -14.66 0.75
CA ASP A 72 -1.88 -15.08 -0.15
C ASP A 72 -3.23 -14.39 0.15
N ARG A 73 -3.43 -13.93 1.39
CA ARG A 73 -4.66 -13.26 1.80
C ARG A 73 -4.74 -11.84 1.26
N SER A 74 -3.60 -11.25 0.96
CA SER A 74 -3.47 -9.89 0.41
C SER A 74 -3.75 -9.84 -1.10
N LEU A 75 -3.58 -10.97 -1.80
CA LEU A 75 -3.70 -11.05 -3.26
C LEU A 75 -5.07 -10.56 -3.80
N PRO A 76 -6.23 -10.99 -3.28
CA PRO A 76 -7.52 -10.56 -3.83
C PRO A 76 -7.76 -9.05 -3.72
N PHE A 77 -7.22 -8.40 -2.69
CA PHE A 77 -7.32 -6.96 -2.54
C PHE A 77 -6.42 -6.25 -3.55
N LEU A 78 -5.17 -6.70 -3.70
CA LEU A 78 -4.20 -6.09 -4.62
C LEU A 78 -4.63 -6.24 -6.08
N GLU A 79 -5.11 -7.40 -6.50
CA GLU A 79 -5.65 -7.59 -7.86
C GLU A 79 -6.79 -6.62 -8.15
N ARG A 80 -7.64 -6.36 -7.15
CA ARG A 80 -8.77 -5.44 -7.25
C ARG A 80 -8.31 -3.98 -7.27
N LEU A 81 -7.31 -3.61 -6.47
CA LEU A 81 -6.66 -2.29 -6.50
C LEU A 81 -6.00 -2.04 -7.86
N PHE A 82 -5.21 -2.98 -8.38
CA PHE A 82 -4.57 -2.86 -9.69
C PHE A 82 -5.60 -2.74 -10.81
N SER A 83 -6.66 -3.54 -10.76
CA SER A 83 -7.78 -3.43 -11.71
C SER A 83 -8.42 -2.05 -11.65
N TYR A 84 -8.61 -1.48 -10.46
CA TYR A 84 -9.14 -0.13 -10.28
C TYR A 84 -8.21 0.93 -10.88
N VAL A 85 -6.91 0.89 -10.57
CA VAL A 85 -5.91 1.82 -11.12
C VAL A 85 -5.85 1.72 -12.65
N LEU A 86 -5.81 0.50 -13.21
CA LEU A 86 -5.82 0.28 -14.65
C LEU A 86 -7.11 0.79 -15.30
N SER A 87 -8.25 0.58 -14.65
CA SER A 87 -9.55 1.04 -15.16
C SER A 87 -9.60 2.56 -15.30
N ARG A 88 -9.02 3.30 -14.33
CA ARG A 88 -8.87 4.76 -14.42
C ARG A 88 -7.92 5.21 -15.52
N ALA A 89 -6.81 4.50 -15.71
CA ALA A 89 -5.84 4.84 -16.75
C ALA A 89 -6.36 4.60 -18.18
N THR A 90 -7.32 3.67 -18.33
CA THR A 90 -7.86 3.23 -19.63
C THR A 90 -9.29 3.71 -19.91
N ASP A 91 -9.87 4.50 -19.00
CA ASP A 91 -11.28 4.91 -19.03
C ASP A 91 -12.25 3.71 -19.15
N ALA A 92 -11.86 2.57 -18.58
CA ALA A 92 -12.67 1.37 -18.56
C ALA A 92 -13.64 1.40 -17.38
N ALA A 93 -14.89 1.00 -17.61
CA ALA A 93 -15.87 0.90 -16.54
C ALA A 93 -15.54 -0.27 -15.61
N MET A 94 -15.31 0.01 -14.32
CA MET A 94 -15.18 -0.99 -13.27
C MET A 94 -16.27 -0.77 -12.20
N PRO A 95 -17.03 -1.81 -11.82
CA PRO A 95 -18.04 -1.69 -10.77
C PRO A 95 -17.37 -1.63 -9.40
N VAL A 96 -17.12 -0.41 -8.91
CA VAL A 96 -16.63 -0.14 -7.56
C VAL A 96 -17.64 0.71 -6.80
N SER A 97 -17.82 0.42 -5.51
CA SER A 97 -18.64 1.28 -4.65
C SER A 97 -17.90 2.58 -4.34
N ARG A 98 -18.63 3.65 -3.97
CA ARG A 98 -18.00 4.91 -3.56
C ARG A 98 -16.96 4.72 -2.46
N ARG A 99 -17.30 3.96 -1.41
CA ARG A 99 -16.43 3.67 -0.28
C ARG A 99 -15.19 2.88 -0.68
N GLU A 100 -15.34 1.97 -1.63
CA GLU A 100 -14.23 1.19 -2.17
C GLU A 100 -13.29 2.06 -3.01
N SER A 101 -13.83 2.98 -3.81
CA SER A 101 -13.03 3.98 -4.53
C SER A 101 -12.23 4.86 -3.55
N GLU A 102 -12.87 5.39 -2.51
CA GLU A 102 -12.21 6.22 -1.49
C GLU A 102 -11.07 5.45 -0.79
N LEU A 103 -11.28 4.16 -0.48
CA LEU A 103 -10.24 3.31 0.09
C LEU A 103 -9.07 3.09 -0.88
N PHE A 104 -9.34 2.82 -2.16
CA PHE A 104 -8.29 2.61 -3.16
C PHE A 104 -7.49 3.88 -3.41
N GLU A 105 -8.13 5.04 -3.51
CA GLU A 105 -7.45 6.33 -3.62
C GLU A 105 -6.54 6.58 -2.42
N THR A 106 -7.03 6.33 -1.21
CA THR A 106 -6.25 6.49 0.02
C THR A 106 -5.03 5.56 0.08
N VAL A 107 -5.19 4.31 -0.36
CA VAL A 107 -4.08 3.35 -0.44
C VAL A 107 -3.06 3.77 -1.49
N SER A 108 -3.50 4.26 -2.66
CA SER A 108 -2.61 4.81 -3.67
C SER A 108 -1.79 5.99 -3.14
N ASP A 109 -2.44 6.95 -2.47
CA ASP A 109 -1.76 8.09 -1.86
C ASP A 109 -0.72 7.67 -0.81
N LEU A 110 -1.03 6.62 -0.03
CA LEU A 110 -0.10 6.06 0.94
C LEU A 110 1.10 5.37 0.29
N LEU A 111 0.90 4.66 -0.83
CA LEU A 111 1.99 4.05 -1.59
C LEU A 111 2.91 5.13 -2.19
N ASP A 112 2.34 6.21 -2.74
CA ASP A 112 3.11 7.35 -3.24
C ASP A 112 3.92 8.02 -2.11
N ARG A 113 3.33 8.14 -0.90
CA ARG A 113 4.07 8.63 0.29
C ARG A 113 5.18 7.67 0.71
N ALA A 114 4.96 6.36 0.64
CA ALA A 114 5.98 5.37 0.95
C ALA A 114 7.18 5.53 0.01
N GLU A 115 6.92 5.69 -1.30
CA GLU A 115 7.95 5.94 -2.31
C GLU A 115 8.76 7.21 -2.01
N GLN A 116 8.10 8.33 -1.74
CA GLN A 116 8.77 9.58 -1.35
C GLN A 116 9.63 9.42 -0.09
N CYS A 117 9.16 8.66 0.90
CA CYS A 117 9.93 8.38 2.11
C CYS A 117 11.12 7.46 1.86
N ILE A 118 11.02 6.52 0.91
CA ILE A 118 12.12 5.65 0.50
C ILE A 118 13.19 6.46 -0.22
N GLU A 119 12.79 7.30 -1.18
CA GLU A 119 13.69 8.21 -1.91
C GLU A 119 14.42 9.19 -0.98
N ALA A 120 13.75 9.62 0.10
CA ALA A 120 14.32 10.49 1.13
C ALA A 120 15.13 9.73 2.21
N ASP A 121 15.25 8.40 2.13
CA ASP A 121 15.82 7.51 3.16
C ASP A 121 15.26 7.77 4.58
N SER A 122 13.96 8.04 4.66
CA SER A 122 13.24 8.31 5.91
C SER A 122 12.25 7.21 6.31
N LEU A 123 12.06 6.20 5.46
CA LEU A 123 11.21 5.05 5.75
C LEU A 123 11.99 3.97 6.53
N HIS A 124 11.64 3.77 7.81
CA HIS A 124 12.34 2.85 8.71
C HIS A 124 11.40 1.83 9.35
N ALA A 125 11.97 0.73 9.82
CA ALA A 125 11.23 -0.28 10.59
C ALA A 125 10.57 0.35 11.81
N GLY A 126 9.28 0.07 12.02
CA GLY A 126 8.52 0.65 13.14
C GLY A 126 7.79 1.94 12.81
N CYS A 127 8.05 2.57 11.65
CA CYS A 127 7.31 3.75 11.22
C CYS A 127 5.84 3.41 10.95
N VAL A 128 4.98 4.36 11.31
CA VAL A 128 3.56 4.36 10.93
C VAL A 128 3.34 5.56 10.02
N VAL A 129 2.71 5.33 8.87
CA VAL A 129 2.38 6.38 7.89
C VAL A 129 0.88 6.36 7.68
N SER A 130 0.21 7.48 7.97
CA SER A 130 -1.23 7.66 7.82
C SER A 130 -1.58 8.54 6.64
N ALA A 131 -2.78 8.34 6.08
CA ALA A 131 -3.30 9.21 5.02
C ALA A 131 -3.69 10.60 5.56
N ALA A 132 -4.13 10.66 6.82
CA ALA A 132 -4.38 11.90 7.54
C ALA A 132 -3.13 12.79 7.47
N VAL A 133 -3.30 13.94 6.81
CA VAL A 133 -2.29 15.01 6.77
C VAL A 133 -2.01 15.41 8.21
N ASP A 134 -0.72 15.57 8.53
CA ASP A 134 -0.25 16.23 9.74
C ASP A 134 -0.97 17.59 9.87
N GLN A 135 -2.09 17.63 10.59
CA GLN A 135 -2.61 18.88 11.17
C GLN A 135 -1.80 19.14 12.43
N SER A 136 -0.48 19.24 12.26
CA SER A 136 0.38 19.79 13.29
C SER A 136 0.20 21.31 13.26
N ALA A 137 -0.44 21.76 14.34
CA ALA A 137 -0.82 23.11 14.75
C ALA A 137 0.20 24.23 14.50
#